data_AF-A0A3S7PBN6-F1
#
_entry.id   AF-A0A3S7PBN6-F1
#
_cell.length_a   1.000
_cell.length_b   1.000
_cell.length_c   1.000
_cell.angle_alpha   90.00
_cell.angle_beta   90.00
_cell.angle_gamma   90.00
#
_symmetry.space_group_name_H-M   'P 1'
#
loop_
_entity.id
_entity.type
_entity.pdbx_description
1 polymer ?
#
loop_
_entity_poly.entity_id
_entity_poly.type
_entity_poly.pdbx_seq_one_letter_code
_entity_poly.pdbx_strand_id
1 'polypeptide(L)'
;MHEDAITLADRCFPVNRDKSPRVRNWKAHIEGASDARMFGVPVPAGVVVIDHDSYKQDAISKEALADNLGISLETLDDAHLQTTRSGGTHYAFTVRQDADIPNTTNVWPGVDIRSAGRGYIASGRGYTDAEGAPIDHAAIERITCGPLLDTAPLCKRPRLAERTEQVETAAVTPLADIKCCLDHLGTDEQWLSVGMSVHQAAGGSEEAWELFNEWSARFPGSYDYDNNRKRWDSFKVGKPGAAGMGTLIHLAGVSAHDLPSHGGQVAGDDDLADEAPRKLSLPLSFGSEGFDRASQYLIKGLLPAECTSSIYGPSGSYKSFLAISWACHIATGKSWDGRRVEKGAVIYVVGEGGTGVPRRIKAWENTHGEDAANLCCVNQPVFVAAPLQVEQLRLAAEHVKQATGLPVALIVIDTLARCFGGADENKASDMGAFIAGCDAIKAATGATVLVVHHSGKDETKGARGSSSFRAALDAEFLVKRETVGAKALVLTCTKQKDAEEAESRSYDLSKRFLYTDADGEDVSSLVVSANGREPIDEEELAEPTLSANHQAMYEAITALWDISEGVTTWDLVIGQMKDSGTWNPKKGREWLGKLERDGLIVFADGEITCPDED
;
A
#
# COMPACT_ATOMS: atom_id res chain seq x y z
N MET A 1 -47.72 -24.72 -34.47
CA MET A 1 -46.32 -25.02 -34.09
C MET A 1 -46.14 -24.36 -32.74
N HIS A 2 -46.02 -25.17 -31.68
CA HIS A 2 -45.81 -24.68 -30.33
C HIS A 2 -44.49 -23.91 -30.30
N GLU A 3 -44.51 -22.64 -29.89
CA GLU A 3 -43.30 -21.99 -29.39
C GLU A 3 -42.98 -22.72 -28.09
N ASP A 4 -41.96 -23.58 -28.11
CA ASP A 4 -41.45 -24.23 -26.91
C ASP A 4 -41.03 -23.12 -25.92
N ALA A 5 -41.70 -23.09 -24.77
CA ALA A 5 -41.41 -22.11 -23.73
C ALA A 5 -39.97 -22.33 -23.24
N ILE A 6 -39.09 -21.35 -23.49
CA ILE A 6 -37.70 -21.37 -23.03
C ILE A 6 -37.69 -21.56 -21.50
N THR A 7 -37.13 -22.67 -21.02
CA THR A 7 -37.07 -23.00 -19.59
C THR A 7 -35.99 -22.18 -18.88
N LEU A 8 -35.96 -22.16 -17.54
CA LEU A 8 -34.89 -21.47 -16.83
C LEU A 8 -33.55 -22.19 -17.00
N ALA A 9 -33.57 -23.52 -17.09
CA ALA A 9 -32.42 -24.34 -17.42
C ALA A 9 -31.75 -23.89 -18.74
N ASP A 10 -32.55 -23.49 -19.74
CA ASP A 10 -32.07 -22.97 -21.02
C ASP A 10 -31.40 -21.60 -20.92
N ARG A 11 -31.60 -20.87 -19.81
CA ARG A 11 -31.02 -19.52 -19.59
C ARG A 11 -29.75 -19.56 -18.73
N CYS A 12 -29.30 -20.75 -18.34
CA CYS A 12 -28.05 -20.93 -17.61
C CYS A 12 -26.84 -20.56 -18.48
N PHE A 13 -25.71 -20.25 -17.86
CA PHE A 13 -24.47 -19.87 -18.56
C PHE A 13 -23.23 -20.43 -17.84
N PRO A 14 -22.12 -20.70 -18.55
CA PRO A 14 -20.92 -21.25 -17.91
C PRO A 14 -20.23 -20.21 -17.01
N VAL A 15 -19.78 -20.63 -15.82
CA VAL A 15 -19.02 -19.80 -14.87
C VAL A 15 -17.61 -20.36 -14.63
N ASN A 16 -16.71 -19.49 -14.20
CA ASN A 16 -15.37 -19.82 -13.74
C ASN A 16 -15.38 -20.42 -12.32
N ARG A 17 -14.22 -20.90 -11.86
CA ARG A 17 -14.08 -21.40 -10.47
C ARG A 17 -14.32 -20.32 -9.40
N ASP A 18 -14.04 -19.06 -9.73
CA ASP A 18 -14.30 -17.88 -8.89
C ASP A 18 -15.77 -17.39 -8.98
N LYS A 19 -16.65 -18.17 -9.62
CA LYS A 19 -18.08 -17.88 -9.84
C LYS A 19 -18.35 -16.72 -10.82
N SER A 20 -17.33 -16.18 -11.50
CA SER A 20 -17.52 -15.14 -12.53
C SER A 20 -18.06 -15.73 -13.86
N PRO A 21 -18.87 -14.99 -14.64
CA PRO A 21 -19.37 -15.48 -15.93
C PRO A 21 -18.24 -15.63 -16.94
N ARG A 22 -18.20 -16.76 -17.69
CA ARG A 22 -17.19 -16.98 -18.75
C ARG A 22 -17.49 -16.23 -20.04
N VAL A 23 -18.65 -15.61 -20.13
CA VAL A 23 -19.19 -14.95 -21.33
C VAL A 23 -19.58 -13.51 -21.01
N ARG A 24 -19.24 -12.58 -21.91
CA ARG A 24 -19.47 -11.14 -21.71
C ARG A 24 -20.96 -10.75 -21.69
N ASN A 25 -21.82 -11.50 -22.39
CA ASN A 25 -23.25 -11.24 -22.47
C ASN A 25 -24.06 -12.45 -21.94
N TRP A 26 -23.81 -12.81 -20.69
CA TRP A 26 -24.35 -14.02 -20.03
C TRP A 26 -25.89 -14.11 -19.96
N LYS A 27 -26.59 -13.03 -20.28
CA LYS A 27 -28.06 -12.98 -20.34
C LYS A 27 -28.65 -13.48 -21.66
N ALA A 28 -27.83 -13.61 -22.69
CA ALA A 28 -28.24 -14.22 -23.95
C ALA A 28 -28.38 -15.73 -23.74
N HIS A 29 -29.37 -16.36 -24.40
CA HIS A 29 -29.52 -17.81 -24.39
C HIS A 29 -28.26 -18.49 -24.94
N ILE A 30 -27.71 -19.44 -24.19
CA ILE A 30 -26.52 -20.21 -24.57
C ILE A 30 -26.88 -21.69 -24.49
N GLU A 31 -27.02 -22.31 -25.64
CA GLU A 31 -27.36 -23.73 -25.78
C GLU A 31 -26.29 -24.62 -25.11
N GLY A 32 -26.72 -25.59 -24.28
CA GLY A 32 -25.83 -26.56 -23.60
C GLY A 32 -25.02 -26.02 -22.40
N ALA A 33 -25.30 -24.81 -21.91
CA ALA A 33 -24.57 -24.24 -20.78
C ALA A 33 -24.84 -24.93 -19.42
N SER A 34 -26.00 -25.57 -19.29
CA SER A 34 -26.42 -26.29 -18.09
C SER A 34 -25.71 -27.65 -17.92
N ASP A 35 -25.06 -28.16 -18.97
CA ASP A 35 -24.15 -29.33 -18.93
C ASP A 35 -22.73 -28.99 -18.41
N ALA A 36 -22.44 -27.71 -18.19
CA ALA A 36 -21.15 -27.27 -17.66
C ALA A 36 -20.96 -27.74 -16.22
N ARG A 37 -19.71 -28.10 -15.85
CA ARG A 37 -19.38 -28.58 -14.48
C ARG A 37 -19.80 -27.59 -13.38
N MET A 38 -19.77 -26.29 -13.66
CA MET A 38 -20.45 -25.25 -12.89
C MET A 38 -21.07 -24.25 -13.86
N PHE A 39 -22.26 -23.77 -13.53
CA PHE A 39 -23.02 -22.81 -14.32
C PHE A 39 -23.65 -21.74 -13.42
N GLY A 40 -23.98 -20.60 -14.00
CA GLY A 40 -24.75 -19.54 -13.38
C GLY A 40 -26.22 -19.68 -13.76
N VAL A 41 -27.10 -19.56 -12.76
CA VAL A 41 -28.55 -19.51 -12.91
C VAL A 41 -29.00 -18.05 -12.76
N PRO A 42 -29.52 -17.41 -13.82
CA PRO A 42 -30.04 -16.06 -13.70
C PRO A 42 -31.27 -16.04 -12.78
N VAL A 43 -31.39 -15.04 -11.91
CA VAL A 43 -32.59 -14.90 -11.06
C VAL A 43 -33.75 -14.39 -11.93
N PRO A 44 -34.87 -15.12 -12.05
CA PRO A 44 -36.00 -14.69 -12.86
C PRO A 44 -36.80 -13.56 -12.20
N ALA A 45 -37.58 -12.82 -12.99
CA ALA A 45 -38.51 -11.81 -12.47
C ALA A 45 -39.55 -12.45 -11.53
N GLY A 46 -39.90 -11.76 -10.44
CA GLY A 46 -40.79 -12.32 -9.42
C GLY A 46 -40.13 -13.32 -8.47
N VAL A 47 -38.79 -13.39 -8.47
CA VAL A 47 -38.00 -14.22 -7.55
C VAL A 47 -36.87 -13.41 -6.92
N VAL A 48 -36.55 -13.74 -5.66
CA VAL A 48 -35.35 -13.29 -4.97
C VAL A 48 -34.62 -14.49 -4.37
N VAL A 49 -33.28 -14.45 -4.42
CA VAL A 49 -32.44 -15.43 -3.74
C VAL A 49 -31.60 -14.75 -2.67
N ILE A 50 -31.64 -15.31 -1.46
CA ILE A 50 -30.83 -14.90 -0.32
C ILE A 50 -29.64 -15.87 -0.23
N ASP A 51 -28.43 -15.35 -0.33
CA ASP A 51 -27.18 -16.11 -0.20
C ASP A 51 -26.60 -15.88 1.20
N HIS A 52 -26.69 -16.89 2.06
CA HIS A 52 -26.32 -16.84 3.47
C HIS A 52 -25.04 -17.64 3.72
N ASP A 53 -23.92 -16.93 3.87
CA ASP A 53 -22.60 -17.48 4.19
C ASP A 53 -22.44 -17.67 5.71
N SER A 54 -23.26 -18.56 6.30
CA SER A 54 -23.29 -18.81 7.75
C SER A 54 -21.96 -19.30 8.36
N TYR A 55 -21.01 -19.76 7.53
CA TYR A 55 -19.67 -20.18 7.96
C TYR A 55 -18.70 -19.03 8.28
N LYS A 56 -19.03 -17.78 7.95
CA LYS A 56 -18.20 -16.61 8.27
C LYS A 56 -18.31 -16.26 9.75
N GLN A 57 -17.19 -15.86 10.37
CA GLN A 57 -17.09 -15.62 11.82
C GLN A 57 -18.04 -14.53 12.33
N ASP A 58 -18.40 -13.58 11.47
CA ASP A 58 -19.28 -12.44 11.76
C ASP A 58 -20.70 -12.61 11.19
N ALA A 59 -21.03 -13.74 10.56
CA ALA A 59 -22.33 -13.96 9.93
C ALA A 59 -23.47 -14.06 10.95
N ILE A 60 -24.66 -13.58 10.57
CA ILE A 60 -25.86 -13.78 11.39
C ILE A 60 -26.26 -15.26 11.42
N SER A 61 -26.88 -15.71 12.52
CA SER A 61 -27.41 -17.06 12.61
C SER A 61 -28.61 -17.27 11.69
N LYS A 62 -28.96 -18.54 11.42
CA LYS A 62 -30.13 -18.90 10.60
C LYS A 62 -31.44 -18.43 11.25
N GLU A 63 -31.52 -18.48 12.57
CA GLU A 63 -32.66 -17.99 13.36
C GLU A 63 -32.80 -16.49 13.22
N ALA A 64 -31.69 -15.74 13.36
CA ALA A 64 -31.68 -14.31 13.16
C ALA A 64 -32.05 -13.92 11.71
N LEU A 65 -31.70 -14.75 10.72
CA LEU A 65 -32.13 -14.54 9.34
C LEU A 65 -33.66 -14.70 9.20
N ALA A 66 -34.26 -15.77 9.73
CA ALA A 66 -35.71 -15.97 9.70
C ALA A 66 -36.45 -14.81 10.39
N ASP A 67 -35.98 -14.39 11.57
CA ASP A 67 -36.54 -13.27 12.32
C ASP A 67 -36.45 -11.95 11.54
N ASN A 68 -35.30 -11.67 10.92
CA ASN A 68 -35.09 -10.49 10.11
C ASN A 68 -35.99 -10.45 8.87
N LEU A 69 -36.30 -11.63 8.30
CA LEU A 69 -37.23 -11.78 7.18
C LEU A 69 -38.70 -11.78 7.62
N GLY A 70 -38.98 -11.86 8.92
CA GLY A 70 -40.34 -11.94 9.45
C GLY A 70 -41.05 -13.24 9.08
N ILE A 71 -40.31 -14.34 8.92
CA ILE A 71 -40.84 -15.67 8.54
C ILE A 71 -40.49 -16.72 9.59
N SER A 72 -41.18 -17.87 9.59
CA SER A 72 -40.81 -18.98 10.47
C SER A 72 -39.58 -19.73 9.95
N LEU A 73 -38.88 -20.44 10.84
CA LEU A 73 -37.79 -21.34 10.45
C LEU A 73 -38.26 -22.42 9.46
N GLU A 74 -39.48 -22.92 9.60
CA GLU A 74 -40.08 -23.88 8.66
C GLU A 74 -40.22 -23.26 7.26
N THR A 75 -40.68 -22.01 7.15
CA THR A 75 -40.75 -21.31 5.86
C THR A 75 -39.37 -21.04 5.26
N LEU A 76 -38.36 -20.78 6.11
CA LEU A 76 -36.98 -20.63 5.66
C LEU A 76 -36.40 -21.96 5.16
N ASP A 77 -36.77 -23.08 5.81
CA ASP A 77 -36.40 -24.43 5.38
C ASP A 77 -37.07 -24.81 4.05
N ASP A 78 -38.35 -24.50 3.88
CA ASP A 78 -39.08 -24.67 2.62
C ASP A 78 -38.49 -23.84 1.48
N ALA A 79 -37.84 -22.71 1.80
CA ALA A 79 -37.15 -21.85 0.83
C ALA A 79 -35.75 -22.34 0.47
N HIS A 80 -35.21 -23.37 1.14
CA HIS A 80 -33.84 -23.85 0.88
C HIS A 80 -33.72 -24.39 -0.55
N LEU A 81 -32.95 -23.69 -1.37
CA LEU A 81 -32.69 -24.08 -2.74
C LEU A 81 -31.48 -25.00 -2.86
N GLN A 82 -30.34 -24.58 -2.31
CA GLN A 82 -29.09 -25.35 -2.38
C GLN A 82 -28.07 -24.93 -1.32
N THR A 83 -27.23 -25.87 -0.90
CA THR A 83 -26.03 -25.64 -0.09
C THR A 83 -24.80 -25.50 -1.00
N THR A 84 -23.99 -24.49 -0.73
CA THR A 84 -22.78 -24.17 -1.48
C THR A 84 -21.59 -25.03 -1.06
N ARG A 85 -20.57 -25.10 -1.93
CA ARG A 85 -19.33 -25.85 -1.68
C ARG A 85 -18.54 -25.40 -0.44
N SER A 86 -18.76 -24.17 0.00
CA SER A 86 -18.07 -23.55 1.14
C SER A 86 -18.88 -23.62 2.44
N GLY A 87 -20.09 -24.19 2.40
CA GLY A 87 -20.97 -24.32 3.57
C GLY A 87 -21.98 -23.19 3.73
N GLY A 88 -22.07 -22.23 2.80
CA GLY A 88 -23.18 -21.25 2.75
C GLY A 88 -24.45 -21.86 2.13
N THR A 89 -25.59 -21.18 2.27
CA THR A 89 -26.91 -21.67 1.81
C THR A 89 -27.63 -20.62 0.97
N HIS A 90 -28.22 -21.05 -0.15
CA HIS A 90 -29.11 -20.21 -0.96
C HIS A 90 -30.56 -20.52 -0.62
N TYR A 91 -31.34 -19.48 -0.32
CA TYR A 91 -32.79 -19.55 -0.10
C TYR A 91 -33.53 -18.80 -1.20
N ALA A 92 -34.46 -19.45 -1.89
CA ALA A 92 -35.23 -18.85 -2.98
C ALA A 92 -36.67 -18.55 -2.51
N PHE A 93 -37.14 -17.34 -2.80
CA PHE A 93 -38.50 -16.90 -2.48
C PHE A 93 -39.19 -16.32 -3.71
N THR A 94 -40.49 -16.56 -3.80
CA THR A 94 -41.34 -15.83 -4.75
C THR A 94 -41.76 -14.50 -4.16
N VAL A 95 -41.93 -13.50 -5.02
CA VAL A 95 -42.19 -12.11 -4.66
C VAL A 95 -43.12 -11.51 -5.70
N ARG A 96 -43.80 -10.41 -5.37
CA ARG A 96 -44.68 -9.74 -6.33
C ARG A 96 -43.87 -9.27 -7.55
N GLN A 97 -44.41 -9.44 -8.76
CA GLN A 97 -43.69 -9.08 -10.00
C GLN A 97 -43.33 -7.59 -10.10
N ASP A 98 -44.07 -6.73 -9.40
CA ASP A 98 -43.87 -5.28 -9.32
C ASP A 98 -42.95 -4.85 -8.17
N ALA A 99 -42.44 -5.79 -7.36
CA ALA A 99 -41.58 -5.48 -6.22
C ALA A 99 -40.18 -5.03 -6.70
N ASP A 100 -39.78 -3.83 -6.28
CA ASP A 100 -38.42 -3.32 -6.48
C ASP A 100 -37.48 -3.92 -5.42
N ILE A 101 -36.73 -4.96 -5.81
CA ILE A 101 -35.89 -5.74 -4.90
C ILE A 101 -34.43 -5.43 -5.16
N PRO A 102 -33.67 -4.98 -4.14
CA PRO A 102 -32.27 -4.64 -4.33
C PRO A 102 -31.43 -5.88 -4.65
N ASN A 103 -30.55 -5.78 -5.64
CA ASN A 103 -29.45 -6.71 -5.84
C ASN A 103 -28.22 -6.14 -5.13
N THR A 104 -27.91 -6.62 -3.93
CA THR A 104 -26.96 -5.98 -3.02
C THR A 104 -26.21 -7.03 -2.20
N THR A 105 -25.03 -6.67 -1.73
CA THR A 105 -24.19 -7.52 -0.88
C THR A 105 -24.22 -7.04 0.57
N ASN A 106 -24.03 -7.95 1.52
CA ASN A 106 -23.91 -7.68 2.95
C ASN A 106 -25.07 -6.87 3.55
N VAL A 107 -26.31 -7.28 3.25
CA VAL A 107 -27.53 -6.66 3.81
C VAL A 107 -27.60 -6.87 5.31
N TRP A 108 -27.22 -8.07 5.72
CA TRP A 108 -26.82 -8.41 7.06
C TRP A 108 -25.44 -9.08 6.99
N PRO A 109 -24.68 -9.12 8.09
CA PRO A 109 -23.41 -9.84 8.12
C PRO A 109 -23.54 -11.25 7.56
N GLY A 110 -22.79 -11.54 6.49
CA GLY A 110 -22.81 -12.83 5.81
C GLY A 110 -24.04 -13.10 4.92
N VAL A 111 -24.84 -12.07 4.58
CA VAL A 111 -26.06 -12.22 3.77
C VAL A 111 -26.05 -11.30 2.55
N ASP A 112 -26.12 -11.90 1.36
CA ASP A 112 -26.26 -11.22 0.07
C ASP A 112 -27.67 -11.43 -0.50
N ILE A 113 -28.18 -10.44 -1.26
CA ILE A 113 -29.46 -10.54 -1.99
C ILE A 113 -29.20 -10.53 -3.49
N ARG A 114 -29.73 -11.54 -4.19
CA ARG A 114 -29.73 -11.64 -5.65
C ARG A 114 -31.16 -11.50 -6.19
N SER A 115 -31.40 -10.48 -7.00
CA SER A 115 -32.70 -10.22 -7.63
C SER A 115 -32.62 -10.17 -9.15
N ALA A 116 -33.79 -10.17 -9.80
CA ALA A 116 -33.90 -10.18 -11.24
C ALA A 116 -33.16 -9.03 -11.93
N GLY A 117 -32.77 -9.24 -13.19
CA GLY A 117 -32.12 -8.22 -14.00
C GLY A 117 -30.60 -8.24 -13.93
N ARG A 118 -29.96 -8.06 -12.77
CA ARG A 118 -28.48 -8.13 -12.64
C ARG A 118 -27.98 -9.29 -11.76
N GLY A 119 -28.85 -9.96 -10.99
CA GLY A 119 -28.48 -11.07 -10.11
C GLY A 119 -28.47 -12.43 -10.80
N TYR A 120 -27.52 -13.27 -10.40
CA TYR A 120 -27.46 -14.70 -10.71
C TYR A 120 -26.86 -15.44 -9.51
N ILE A 121 -27.07 -16.74 -9.43
CA ILE A 121 -26.40 -17.63 -8.46
C ILE A 121 -25.55 -18.66 -9.19
N ALA A 122 -24.46 -19.11 -8.58
CA ALA A 122 -23.67 -20.23 -9.11
C ALA A 122 -24.25 -21.55 -8.63
N SER A 123 -24.25 -22.57 -9.49
CA SER A 123 -24.68 -23.93 -9.18
C SER A 123 -23.86 -24.96 -9.99
N GLY A 124 -24.21 -26.24 -9.85
CA GLY A 124 -23.56 -27.38 -10.50
C GLY A 124 -22.78 -28.28 -9.53
N ARG A 125 -21.70 -28.91 -10.01
CA ARG A 125 -21.03 -29.99 -9.27
C ARG A 125 -20.47 -29.54 -7.92
N GLY A 126 -20.96 -30.16 -6.86
CA GLY A 126 -20.55 -29.90 -5.47
C GLY A 126 -21.51 -28.99 -4.70
N TYR A 127 -22.55 -28.49 -5.35
CA TYR A 127 -23.74 -27.97 -4.67
C TYR A 127 -24.69 -29.13 -4.42
N THR A 128 -25.42 -29.07 -3.30
CA THR A 128 -26.40 -30.09 -2.92
C THR A 128 -27.71 -29.45 -2.50
N ASP A 129 -28.82 -30.18 -2.57
CA ASP A 129 -30.08 -29.76 -1.94
C ASP A 129 -30.02 -29.90 -0.41
N ALA A 130 -31.17 -29.69 0.25
CA ALA A 130 -31.30 -29.76 1.70
C ALA A 130 -31.00 -31.16 2.26
N GLU A 131 -31.28 -32.21 1.47
CA GLU A 131 -31.06 -33.62 1.82
C GLU A 131 -29.65 -34.10 1.44
N GLY A 132 -28.83 -33.25 0.81
CA GLY A 132 -27.46 -33.56 0.39
C GLY A 132 -27.35 -34.24 -0.98
N ALA A 133 -28.43 -34.31 -1.75
CA ALA A 133 -28.41 -34.83 -3.12
C ALA A 133 -27.89 -33.76 -4.10
N PRO A 134 -27.24 -34.16 -5.21
CA PRO A 134 -26.73 -33.23 -6.21
C PRO A 134 -27.84 -32.40 -6.87
N ILE A 135 -27.57 -31.11 -7.13
CA ILE A 135 -28.50 -30.22 -7.84
C ILE A 135 -28.59 -30.62 -9.33
N ASP A 136 -29.80 -30.92 -9.80
CA ASP A 136 -30.14 -31.22 -11.19
C ASP A 136 -30.99 -30.10 -11.83
N HIS A 137 -31.39 -30.25 -13.10
CA HIS A 137 -32.22 -29.25 -13.78
C HIS A 137 -33.57 -29.03 -13.10
N ALA A 138 -34.17 -30.09 -12.54
CA ALA A 138 -35.44 -29.97 -11.83
C ALA A 138 -35.29 -29.16 -10.54
N ALA A 139 -34.16 -29.26 -9.85
CA ALA A 139 -33.82 -28.45 -8.68
C ALA A 139 -33.58 -26.98 -9.04
N ILE A 140 -33.02 -26.67 -10.23
CA ILE A 140 -32.88 -25.28 -10.72
C ILE A 140 -34.24 -24.64 -10.91
N GLU A 141 -35.21 -25.34 -11.50
CA GLU A 141 -36.56 -24.82 -11.72
C GLU A 141 -37.31 -24.51 -10.41
N ARG A 142 -36.92 -25.13 -9.27
CA ARG A 142 -37.50 -24.84 -7.95
C ARG A 142 -37.24 -23.41 -7.47
N ILE A 143 -36.28 -22.69 -8.06
CA ILE A 143 -36.03 -21.28 -7.73
C ILE A 143 -37.29 -20.42 -7.94
N THR A 144 -38.20 -20.80 -8.83
CA THR A 144 -39.50 -20.12 -9.05
C THR A 144 -40.64 -20.62 -8.17
N CYS A 145 -40.40 -21.64 -7.34
CA CYS A 145 -41.41 -22.31 -6.53
C CYS A 145 -41.25 -22.04 -5.03
N GLY A 146 -40.35 -21.14 -4.64
CA GLY A 146 -40.13 -20.78 -3.24
C GLY A 146 -41.36 -20.11 -2.58
N PRO A 147 -41.46 -20.13 -1.25
CA PRO A 147 -42.56 -19.49 -0.53
C PRO A 147 -42.62 -17.99 -0.82
N LEU A 148 -43.82 -17.42 -0.70
CA LEU A 148 -44.03 -16.00 -0.91
C LEU A 148 -43.40 -15.20 0.24
N LEU A 149 -42.48 -14.29 -0.11
CA LEU A 149 -41.83 -13.41 0.86
C LEU A 149 -42.38 -11.98 0.76
N ASP A 150 -42.72 -11.40 1.91
CA ASP A 150 -42.89 -9.95 1.99
C ASP A 150 -41.53 -9.30 1.79
N THR A 151 -41.42 -8.47 0.76
CA THR A 151 -40.16 -7.79 0.42
C THR A 151 -39.88 -6.61 1.34
N ALA A 152 -40.85 -6.17 2.15
CA ALA A 152 -40.66 -5.07 3.09
C ALA A 152 -39.46 -5.31 4.03
N PRO A 153 -39.25 -6.49 4.65
CA PRO A 153 -38.02 -6.87 5.34
C PRO A 153 -36.72 -6.68 4.54
N LEU A 154 -36.71 -7.04 3.25
CA LEU A 154 -35.54 -6.90 2.37
C LEU A 154 -35.28 -5.43 1.99
N CYS A 155 -36.33 -4.63 1.99
CA CYS A 155 -36.30 -3.20 1.68
C CYS A 155 -36.10 -2.31 2.93
N LYS A 156 -36.34 -2.86 4.13
CA LYS A 156 -36.12 -2.23 5.44
C LYS A 156 -34.73 -2.63 5.94
N ARG A 157 -33.82 -1.65 6.06
CA ARG A 157 -32.61 -1.88 6.86
C ARG A 157 -33.03 -2.22 8.30
N PRO A 158 -32.39 -3.19 8.97
CA PRO A 158 -32.68 -3.47 10.37
C PRO A 158 -32.54 -2.18 11.18
N ARG A 159 -33.59 -1.81 11.93
CA ARG A 159 -33.46 -0.88 13.05
C ARG A 159 -32.56 -1.59 14.05
N LEU A 160 -31.33 -1.09 14.25
CA LEU A 160 -30.60 -1.45 15.46
C LEU A 160 -31.50 -1.13 16.65
N ALA A 161 -31.67 -2.11 17.53
CA ALA A 161 -32.44 -2.00 18.75
C ALA A 161 -32.13 -0.69 19.47
N GLU A 162 -33.18 -0.03 19.95
CA GLU A 162 -33.14 1.16 20.77
C GLU A 162 -32.17 0.95 21.95
N ARG A 163 -30.95 1.46 21.82
CA ARG A 163 -30.20 1.94 22.98
C ARG A 163 -30.69 3.35 23.24
N THR A 164 -31.61 3.44 24.19
CA THR A 164 -31.83 4.66 24.95
C THR A 164 -30.50 5.03 25.59
N GLU A 165 -29.84 6.07 25.05
CA GLU A 165 -29.32 7.22 25.81
C GLU A 165 -28.37 8.06 24.95
N GLN A 166 -28.77 9.33 24.83
CA GLN A 166 -28.01 10.51 24.37
C GLN A 166 -27.77 10.66 22.86
N VAL A 167 -28.81 11.15 22.16
CA VAL A 167 -28.63 11.92 20.93
C VAL A 167 -28.01 13.26 21.32
N GLU A 168 -26.69 13.38 21.15
CA GLU A 168 -26.14 14.69 20.79
C GLU A 168 -26.66 15.02 19.40
N THR A 169 -27.51 16.05 19.30
CA THR A 169 -27.97 16.60 18.03
C THR A 169 -26.74 17.06 17.24
N ALA A 170 -26.35 16.30 16.20
CA ALA A 170 -25.33 16.76 15.25
C ALA A 170 -25.79 18.10 14.66
N ALA A 171 -24.97 19.14 14.80
CA ALA A 171 -25.27 20.46 14.27
C ALA A 171 -25.49 20.38 12.75
N VAL A 172 -26.70 20.68 12.29
CA VAL A 172 -27.00 20.84 10.86
C VAL A 172 -26.18 22.00 10.32
N THR A 173 -25.49 21.80 9.19
CA THR A 173 -24.67 22.85 8.60
C THR A 173 -25.56 23.95 8.01
N PRO A 174 -25.24 25.25 8.18
CA PRO A 174 -26.01 26.34 7.58
C PRO A 174 -26.16 26.18 6.06
N LEU A 175 -27.38 26.36 5.54
CA LEU A 175 -27.67 26.26 4.09
C LEU A 175 -26.85 27.25 3.25
N ALA A 176 -26.45 28.39 3.82
CA ALA A 176 -25.58 29.36 3.16
C ALA A 176 -24.20 28.77 2.81
N ASP A 177 -23.65 27.90 3.66
CA ASP A 177 -22.36 27.26 3.42
C ASP A 177 -22.48 26.19 2.33
N ILE A 178 -23.59 25.45 2.34
CA ILE A 178 -23.92 24.44 1.32
C ILE A 178 -24.07 25.12 -0.05
N LYS A 179 -24.82 26.23 -0.10
CA LYS A 179 -24.99 27.03 -1.31
C LYS A 179 -23.64 27.55 -1.82
N CYS A 180 -22.80 28.07 -0.92
CA CYS A 180 -21.46 28.53 -1.27
C CYS A 180 -20.65 27.43 -1.97
N CYS A 181 -20.64 26.21 -1.45
CA CYS A 181 -19.94 25.10 -2.08
C CYS A 181 -20.55 24.71 -3.44
N LEU A 182 -21.88 24.66 -3.55
CA LEU A 182 -22.57 24.35 -4.82
C LEU A 182 -22.27 25.39 -5.91
N ASP A 183 -22.12 26.66 -5.55
CA ASP A 183 -21.78 27.72 -6.51
C ASP A 183 -20.37 27.59 -7.10
N HIS A 184 -19.45 26.90 -6.41
CA HIS A 184 -18.08 26.66 -6.89
C HIS A 184 -17.96 25.37 -7.72
N LEU A 185 -18.99 24.52 -7.73
CA LEU A 185 -19.01 23.28 -8.51
C LEU A 185 -19.46 23.53 -9.94
N GLY A 186 -18.54 23.40 -10.90
CA GLY A 186 -18.75 23.74 -12.32
C GLY A 186 -19.06 22.56 -13.26
N THR A 187 -19.11 21.32 -12.77
CA THR A 187 -19.36 20.12 -13.59
C THR A 187 -20.29 19.13 -12.88
N ASP A 188 -20.96 18.25 -13.63
CA ASP A 188 -21.87 17.21 -13.11
C ASP A 188 -21.21 15.82 -13.00
N GLU A 189 -19.92 15.67 -13.30
CA GLU A 189 -19.22 14.37 -13.24
C GLU A 189 -19.29 13.71 -11.85
N GLN A 190 -19.43 14.53 -10.81
CA GLN A 190 -19.51 14.09 -9.41
C GLN A 190 -20.91 14.26 -8.80
N TRP A 191 -21.96 14.36 -9.64
CA TRP A 191 -23.35 14.66 -9.24
C TRP A 191 -23.84 13.85 -8.02
N LEU A 192 -23.58 12.53 -8.02
CA LEU A 192 -23.97 11.65 -6.91
C LEU A 192 -23.27 12.00 -5.60
N SER A 193 -21.97 12.30 -5.67
CA SER A 193 -21.17 12.65 -4.50
C SER A 193 -21.58 14.01 -3.94
N VAL A 194 -21.91 14.97 -4.81
CA VAL A 194 -22.45 16.27 -4.42
C VAL A 194 -23.80 16.10 -3.73
N GLY A 195 -24.74 15.37 -4.35
CA GLY A 195 -26.07 15.13 -3.79
C GLY A 195 -26.04 14.44 -2.43
N MET A 196 -25.21 13.40 -2.27
CA MET A 196 -25.03 12.73 -0.98
C MET A 196 -24.44 13.66 0.09
N SER A 197 -23.47 14.51 -0.28
CA SER A 197 -22.81 15.42 0.65
C SER A 197 -23.74 16.53 1.12
N VAL A 198 -24.52 17.12 0.21
CA VAL A 198 -25.54 18.13 0.53
C VAL A 198 -26.61 17.52 1.44
N HIS A 199 -27.15 16.36 1.06
CA HIS A 199 -28.19 15.68 1.82
C HIS A 199 -27.71 15.31 3.24
N GLN A 200 -26.47 14.87 3.39
CA GLN A 200 -25.89 14.57 4.71
C GLN A 200 -25.61 15.85 5.51
N ALA A 201 -25.12 16.92 4.89
CA ALA A 201 -24.77 18.18 5.58
C ALA A 201 -26.01 18.94 6.10
N ALA A 202 -27.10 18.93 5.34
CA ALA A 202 -28.36 19.59 5.69
C ALA A 202 -29.36 18.69 6.44
N GLY A 203 -29.02 17.42 6.66
CA GLY A 203 -29.97 16.47 7.24
C GLY A 203 -31.17 16.14 6.36
N GLY A 204 -31.03 16.27 5.03
CA GLY A 204 -32.07 15.93 4.05
C GLY A 204 -33.23 16.91 3.97
N SER A 205 -33.03 18.19 4.33
CA SER A 205 -34.09 19.20 4.30
C SER A 205 -34.57 19.52 2.86
N GLU A 206 -35.83 19.95 2.72
CA GLU A 206 -36.40 20.35 1.43
C GLU A 206 -35.69 21.59 0.86
N GLU A 207 -35.23 22.50 1.72
CA GLU A 207 -34.48 23.67 1.30
C GLU A 207 -33.11 23.30 0.70
N ALA A 208 -32.50 22.21 1.18
CA ALA A 208 -31.26 21.70 0.60
C ALA A 208 -31.50 20.96 -0.73
N TRP A 209 -32.67 20.33 -0.88
CA TRP A 209 -33.10 19.79 -2.17
C TRP A 209 -33.22 20.89 -3.21
N GLU A 210 -33.85 22.02 -2.88
CA GLU A 210 -34.01 23.14 -3.81
C GLU A 210 -32.66 23.65 -4.31
N LEU A 211 -31.68 23.85 -3.40
CA LEU A 211 -30.31 24.24 -3.76
C LEU A 211 -29.62 23.22 -4.67
N PHE A 212 -29.74 21.93 -4.34
CA PHE A 212 -29.14 20.86 -5.14
C PHE A 212 -29.81 20.71 -6.50
N ASN A 213 -31.12 20.88 -6.58
CA ASN A 213 -31.89 20.83 -7.82
C ASN A 213 -31.55 22.03 -8.71
N GLU A 214 -31.44 23.24 -8.14
CA GLU A 214 -31.01 24.44 -8.86
C GLU A 214 -29.60 24.27 -9.43
N TRP A 215 -28.66 23.74 -8.64
CA TRP A 215 -27.32 23.41 -9.12
C TRP A 215 -27.34 22.35 -10.24
N SER A 216 -28.13 21.29 -10.06
CA SER A 216 -28.28 20.23 -11.06
C SER A 216 -28.87 20.75 -12.39
N ALA A 217 -29.77 21.74 -12.33
CA ALA A 217 -30.40 22.34 -13.50
C ALA A 217 -29.44 23.16 -14.37
N ARG A 218 -28.24 23.50 -13.87
CA ARG A 218 -27.18 24.17 -14.64
C ARG A 218 -26.60 23.28 -15.75
N PHE A 219 -26.88 21.97 -15.71
CA PHE A 219 -26.38 20.97 -16.66
C PHE A 219 -27.53 20.37 -17.50
N PRO A 220 -28.07 21.11 -18.49
CA PRO A 220 -29.29 20.72 -19.20
C PRO A 220 -29.17 19.45 -20.05
N GLY A 221 -27.95 18.98 -20.34
CA GLY A 221 -27.72 17.73 -21.10
C GLY A 221 -27.97 16.45 -20.30
N SER A 222 -27.93 16.51 -18.97
CA SER A 222 -28.04 15.36 -18.05
C SER A 222 -29.12 15.55 -16.99
N TYR A 223 -29.74 16.73 -16.93
CA TYR A 223 -30.76 17.07 -15.94
C TYR A 223 -32.12 16.41 -16.22
N ASP A 224 -32.65 15.71 -15.21
CA ASP A 224 -34.00 15.17 -15.17
C ASP A 224 -34.55 15.32 -13.75
N TYR A 225 -35.56 16.19 -13.59
CA TYR A 225 -36.14 16.51 -12.29
C TYR A 225 -36.69 15.28 -11.57
N ASP A 226 -37.46 14.43 -12.26
CA ASP A 226 -38.12 13.28 -11.64
C ASP A 226 -37.12 12.22 -11.21
N ASN A 227 -36.09 11.98 -12.03
CA ASN A 227 -35.01 11.06 -11.69
C ASN A 227 -34.12 11.62 -10.58
N ASN A 228 -33.82 12.91 -10.59
CA ASN A 228 -33.03 13.57 -9.55
C ASN A 228 -33.77 13.54 -8.21
N ARG A 229 -35.08 13.79 -8.21
CA ARG A 229 -35.90 13.76 -7.00
C ARG A 229 -35.96 12.36 -6.40
N LYS A 230 -36.22 11.34 -7.23
CA LYS A 230 -36.18 9.93 -6.80
C LYS A 230 -34.81 9.55 -6.22
N ARG A 231 -33.72 10.09 -6.76
CA ARG A 231 -32.37 9.86 -6.24
C ARG A 231 -32.14 10.58 -4.93
N TRP A 232 -32.57 11.82 -4.81
CA TRP A 232 -32.50 12.59 -3.57
C TRP A 232 -33.21 11.88 -2.42
N ASP A 233 -34.46 11.46 -2.64
CA ASP A 233 -35.27 10.76 -1.63
C ASP A 233 -34.67 9.38 -1.23
N SER A 234 -33.70 8.86 -2.00
CA SER A 234 -32.99 7.62 -1.69
C SER A 234 -31.78 7.79 -0.76
N PHE A 235 -31.30 9.02 -0.56
CA PHE A 235 -30.17 9.32 0.32
C PHE A 235 -30.57 9.17 1.80
N LYS A 236 -29.58 8.91 2.68
CA LYS A 236 -29.84 8.62 4.10
C LYS A 236 -28.84 9.37 4.98
N VAL A 237 -29.36 10.10 5.96
CA VAL A 237 -28.59 10.85 6.95
C VAL A 237 -28.01 9.91 8.03
N GLY A 238 -26.84 10.24 8.58
CA GLY A 238 -26.33 9.62 9.82
C GLY A 238 -25.56 8.32 9.64
N LYS A 239 -25.14 7.97 8.42
CA LYS A 239 -24.19 6.88 8.21
C LYS A 239 -22.77 7.29 8.68
N PRO A 240 -22.10 6.51 9.55
CA PRO A 240 -20.70 6.76 9.90
C PRO A 240 -19.82 6.76 8.65
N GLY A 241 -19.02 7.81 8.47
CA GLY A 241 -18.14 7.97 7.29
C GLY A 241 -18.86 8.35 5.99
N ALA A 242 -20.14 8.73 6.03
CA ALA A 242 -20.80 9.28 4.85
C ALA A 242 -20.21 10.63 4.43
N ALA A 243 -20.10 10.82 3.13
CA ALA A 243 -19.76 12.09 2.52
C ALA A 243 -20.72 13.17 3.05
N GLY A 244 -20.17 14.14 3.77
CA GLY A 244 -20.92 15.24 4.38
C GLY A 244 -20.29 16.58 3.99
N MET A 245 -20.41 17.58 4.85
CA MET A 245 -19.92 18.92 4.54
C MET A 245 -18.42 18.95 4.18
N GLY A 246 -17.57 18.19 4.89
CA GLY A 246 -16.14 18.10 4.56
C GLY A 246 -15.86 17.57 3.16
N THR A 247 -16.67 16.64 2.66
CA THR A 247 -16.58 16.16 1.28
C THR A 247 -17.07 17.23 0.31
N LEU A 248 -18.17 17.91 0.62
CA LEU A 248 -18.69 18.99 -0.23
C LEU A 248 -17.67 20.14 -0.38
N ILE A 249 -17.01 20.54 0.72
CA ILE A 249 -15.93 21.53 0.74
C ILE A 249 -14.76 21.07 -0.14
N HIS A 250 -14.35 19.80 -0.03
CA HIS A 250 -13.27 19.23 -0.83
C HIS A 250 -13.60 19.22 -2.33
N LEU A 251 -14.81 18.78 -2.71
CA LEU A 251 -15.24 18.74 -4.11
C LEU A 251 -15.36 20.16 -4.68
N ALA A 252 -15.85 21.11 -3.88
CA ALA A 252 -15.97 22.51 -4.28
C ALA A 252 -14.63 23.26 -4.31
N GLY A 253 -13.56 22.69 -3.73
CA GLY A 253 -12.26 23.34 -3.62
C GLY A 253 -12.27 24.61 -2.76
N VAL A 254 -13.26 24.76 -1.86
CA VAL A 254 -13.43 25.92 -0.98
C VAL A 254 -12.68 25.65 0.34
N SER A 255 -12.13 26.69 1.00
CA SER A 255 -11.59 26.54 2.36
C SER A 255 -12.72 26.59 3.38
N ALA A 256 -12.68 25.75 4.42
CA ALA A 256 -13.68 25.79 5.49
C ALA A 256 -13.76 27.16 6.21
N HIS A 257 -12.68 27.95 6.17
CA HIS A 257 -12.64 29.31 6.73
C HIS A 257 -13.35 30.37 5.88
N ASP A 258 -13.59 30.10 4.60
CA ASP A 258 -14.26 31.03 3.67
C ASP A 258 -15.79 30.83 3.65
N LEU A 259 -16.29 29.87 4.45
CA LEU A 259 -17.71 29.61 4.56
C LEU A 259 -18.43 30.76 5.29
N PRO A 260 -19.62 31.18 4.83
CA PRO A 260 -20.43 32.24 5.44
C PRO A 260 -20.59 32.14 6.96
N SER A 261 -20.63 30.93 7.52
CA SER A 261 -20.72 30.69 8.97
C SER A 261 -19.49 31.04 9.79
N HIS A 262 -18.31 31.24 9.19
CA HIS A 262 -17.03 31.43 9.90
C HIS A 262 -16.53 32.88 9.95
N GLY A 263 -17.29 33.85 9.44
CA GLY A 263 -16.97 35.28 9.57
C GLY A 263 -17.59 36.13 8.48
N GLY A 264 -18.80 36.63 8.72
CA GLY A 264 -19.54 37.44 7.77
C GLY A 264 -19.06 38.89 7.66
N GLN A 265 -19.11 39.42 6.44
CA GLN A 265 -19.75 40.70 6.17
C GLN A 265 -20.48 40.62 4.83
N VAL A 266 -21.80 40.77 4.90
CA VAL A 266 -22.72 40.90 3.78
C VAL A 266 -22.67 42.36 3.32
N ALA A 267 -22.42 42.61 2.04
CA ALA A 267 -22.70 43.89 1.41
C ALA A 267 -23.79 43.65 0.35
N GLY A 268 -24.90 44.39 0.48
CA GLY A 268 -26.08 44.29 -0.36
C GLY A 268 -25.93 44.96 -1.73
N ASP A 269 -26.93 44.68 -2.56
CA ASP A 269 -27.13 45.18 -3.92
C ASP A 269 -26.99 46.71 -4.04
N ASP A 270 -26.03 47.16 -4.86
CA ASP A 270 -26.21 48.14 -5.93
C ASP A 270 -24.91 48.24 -6.76
N ASP A 271 -25.08 48.42 -8.07
CA ASP A 271 -24.09 48.78 -9.11
C ASP A 271 -23.19 47.70 -9.76
N LEU A 272 -23.46 47.45 -11.05
CA LEU A 272 -22.61 46.80 -12.03
C LEU A 272 -21.30 47.59 -12.25
N ALA A 273 -20.17 47.11 -11.71
CA ALA A 273 -18.83 47.07 -12.33
C ALA A 273 -17.69 46.96 -11.28
N ASP A 274 -17.21 45.74 -11.02
CA ASP A 274 -15.79 45.37 -10.85
C ASP A 274 -15.77 43.93 -10.28
N GLU A 275 -15.50 42.92 -11.12
CA GLU A 275 -15.16 41.59 -10.59
C GLU A 275 -13.85 41.71 -9.83
N ALA A 276 -13.92 41.74 -8.50
CA ALA A 276 -12.74 41.65 -7.65
C ALA A 276 -11.93 40.41 -8.06
N PRO A 277 -10.62 40.53 -8.30
CA PRO A 277 -9.81 39.41 -8.81
C PRO A 277 -9.92 38.23 -7.85
N ARG A 278 -10.30 37.06 -8.37
CA ARG A 278 -10.36 35.79 -7.62
C ARG A 278 -9.07 35.65 -6.81
N LYS A 279 -9.18 35.53 -5.48
CA LYS A 279 -8.01 35.34 -4.62
C LYS A 279 -7.31 34.04 -5.02
N LEU A 280 -6.12 34.15 -5.59
CA LEU A 280 -5.25 33.02 -5.84
C LEU A 280 -4.88 32.37 -4.49
N SER A 281 -5.32 31.14 -4.27
CA SER A 281 -4.91 30.31 -3.12
C SER A 281 -3.59 29.57 -3.38
N LEU A 282 -3.07 29.62 -4.61
CA LEU A 282 -1.78 29.06 -4.96
C LEU A 282 -0.67 29.98 -4.45
N PRO A 283 0.31 29.45 -3.69
CA PRO A 283 1.50 30.22 -3.37
C PRO A 283 2.31 30.43 -4.66
N LEU A 284 2.19 31.62 -5.25
CA LEU A 284 2.97 32.02 -6.41
C LEU A 284 4.31 32.62 -5.97
N SER A 285 5.35 32.32 -6.72
CA SER A 285 6.63 33.03 -6.67
C SER A 285 6.99 33.44 -8.10
N PHE A 286 7.58 34.61 -8.26
CA PHE A 286 7.92 35.17 -9.57
C PHE A 286 9.42 35.09 -9.82
N GLY A 287 9.81 34.45 -10.94
CA GLY A 287 11.19 34.42 -11.40
C GLY A 287 12.15 33.79 -10.40
N SER A 288 13.11 34.58 -9.91
CA SER A 288 14.14 34.16 -8.95
C SER A 288 13.74 34.39 -7.49
N GLU A 289 12.47 34.71 -7.18
CA GLU A 289 12.03 34.85 -5.79
C GLU A 289 12.33 33.58 -4.98
N GLY A 290 13.10 33.75 -3.89
CA GLY A 290 13.56 32.65 -3.05
C GLY A 290 14.84 31.94 -3.52
N PHE A 291 15.57 32.47 -4.52
CA PHE A 291 16.87 31.92 -4.96
C PHE A 291 17.92 31.85 -3.84
N ASP A 292 17.80 32.70 -2.82
CA ASP A 292 18.66 32.81 -1.65
C ASP A 292 18.14 32.00 -0.45
N ARG A 293 17.02 31.27 -0.60
CA ARG A 293 16.54 30.34 0.43
C ARG A 293 17.56 29.22 0.59
N ALA A 294 18.20 29.18 1.75
CA ALA A 294 19.12 28.11 2.09
C ALA A 294 18.37 26.77 2.12
N SER A 295 18.88 25.76 1.41
CA SER A 295 18.35 24.41 1.47
C SER A 295 18.34 23.90 2.91
N GLN A 296 17.18 23.47 3.36
CA GLN A 296 16.96 22.93 4.70
C GLN A 296 17.36 21.45 4.72
N TYR A 297 17.97 21.00 5.82
CA TYR A 297 18.46 19.63 5.98
C TYR A 297 18.19 19.12 7.38
N LEU A 298 17.68 17.90 7.47
CA LEU A 298 17.67 17.17 8.75
C LEU A 298 19.08 16.72 9.14
N ILE A 299 19.88 16.32 8.15
CA ILE A 299 21.31 16.03 8.32
C ILE A 299 22.07 16.79 7.25
N LYS A 300 22.87 17.78 7.66
CA LYS A 300 23.46 18.76 6.74
C LYS A 300 24.26 18.09 5.61
N GLY A 301 23.86 18.38 4.38
CA GLY A 301 24.52 17.86 3.17
C GLY A 301 24.35 16.35 2.96
N LEU A 302 23.40 15.73 3.65
CA LEU A 302 23.07 14.32 3.50
C LEU A 302 21.56 14.14 3.29
N LEU A 303 20.74 14.40 4.32
CA LEU A 303 19.28 14.23 4.27
C LEU A 303 18.58 15.59 4.22
N PRO A 304 18.01 16.00 3.06
CA PRO A 304 17.21 17.23 2.95
C PRO A 304 15.99 17.19 3.87
N ALA A 305 15.50 18.37 4.26
CA ALA A 305 14.25 18.50 5.00
C ALA A 305 13.05 18.66 4.04
N GLU A 306 11.83 18.44 4.55
CA GLU A 306 10.57 18.59 3.81
C GLU A 306 10.54 17.83 2.46
N CYS A 307 11.17 16.66 2.41
CA CYS A 307 11.39 15.90 1.17
C CYS A 307 10.93 14.44 1.28
N THR A 308 10.84 13.75 0.15
CA THR A 308 10.66 12.29 0.12
C THR A 308 11.99 11.63 -0.23
N SER A 309 12.49 10.74 0.62
CA SER A 309 13.79 10.07 0.45
C SER A 309 13.69 8.57 0.67
N SER A 310 14.67 7.81 0.19
CA SER A 310 14.70 6.36 0.41
C SER A 310 16.09 5.84 0.77
N ILE A 311 16.12 4.88 1.69
CA ILE A 311 17.24 3.96 1.89
C ILE A 311 16.87 2.62 1.24
N TYR A 312 17.69 2.13 0.32
CA TYR A 312 17.48 0.83 -0.31
C TYR A 312 18.73 -0.06 -0.27
N GLY A 313 18.54 -1.35 -0.50
CA GLY A 313 19.63 -2.33 -0.53
C GLY A 313 19.22 -3.75 -0.18
N PRO A 314 20.16 -4.71 -0.25
CA PRO A 314 19.89 -6.13 -0.09
C PRO A 314 19.32 -6.50 1.29
N SER A 315 18.67 -7.65 1.40
CA SER A 315 18.24 -8.14 2.73
C SER A 315 19.46 -8.31 3.65
N GLY A 316 19.33 -7.94 4.93
CA GLY A 316 20.44 -8.02 5.89
C GLY A 316 21.54 -6.96 5.75
N SER A 317 21.39 -5.97 4.87
CA SER A 317 22.39 -4.89 4.68
C SER A 317 22.41 -3.80 5.77
N TYR A 318 21.69 -4.00 6.87
CA TYR A 318 21.61 -3.05 8.01
C TYR A 318 20.84 -1.74 7.77
N LYS A 319 20.02 -1.62 6.70
CA LYS A 319 19.16 -0.43 6.43
C LYS A 319 18.39 0.07 7.65
N SER A 320 17.64 -0.81 8.33
CA SER A 320 16.84 -0.42 9.49
C SER A 320 17.72 0.06 10.66
N PHE A 321 18.95 -0.42 10.79
CA PHE A 321 19.88 0.10 11.81
C PHE A 321 20.34 1.52 11.46
N LEU A 322 20.63 1.80 10.18
CA LEU A 322 20.93 3.15 9.73
C LEU A 322 19.73 4.09 9.91
N ALA A 323 18.53 3.65 9.50
CA ALA A 323 17.31 4.45 9.62
C ALA A 323 16.99 4.79 11.08
N ILE A 324 17.13 3.83 12.01
CA ILE A 324 16.99 4.06 13.46
C ILE A 324 18.08 4.99 13.97
N SER A 325 19.31 4.85 13.49
CA SER A 325 20.41 5.74 13.88
C SER A 325 20.11 7.19 13.49
N TRP A 326 19.71 7.45 12.25
CA TRP A 326 19.28 8.79 11.82
C TRP A 326 18.09 9.29 12.64
N ALA A 327 17.08 8.45 12.88
CA ALA A 327 15.93 8.78 13.71
C ALA A 327 16.34 9.21 15.13
N CYS A 328 17.23 8.47 15.80
CA CYS A 328 17.70 8.82 17.14
C CYS A 328 18.55 10.10 17.14
N HIS A 329 19.42 10.29 16.16
CA HIS A 329 20.22 11.52 16.03
C HIS A 329 19.33 12.75 15.80
N ILE A 330 18.28 12.64 14.98
CA ILE A 330 17.30 13.73 14.75
C ILE A 330 16.44 13.97 16.00
N ALA A 331 15.97 12.92 16.67
CA ALA A 331 15.18 13.04 17.89
C ALA A 331 15.92 13.73 19.05
N THR A 332 17.25 13.54 19.11
CA THR A 332 18.12 14.09 20.17
C THR A 332 18.81 15.39 19.76
N GLY A 333 19.03 15.60 18.45
CA GLY A 333 19.83 16.70 17.90
C GLY A 333 21.33 16.44 17.89
N LYS A 334 21.79 15.20 18.10
CA LYS A 334 23.21 14.85 18.07
C LYS A 334 23.75 14.85 16.65
N SER A 335 24.95 15.40 16.45
CA SER A 335 25.64 15.39 15.15
C SER A 335 25.80 13.98 14.60
N TRP A 336 25.74 13.84 13.27
CA TRP A 336 25.96 12.59 12.55
C TRP A 336 27.12 12.76 11.57
N ASP A 337 28.18 11.97 11.69
CA ASP A 337 29.35 12.03 10.79
C ASP A 337 29.96 13.45 10.67
N GLY A 338 30.08 14.13 11.82
CA GLY A 338 30.53 15.53 11.88
C GLY A 338 29.53 16.56 11.32
N ARG A 339 28.37 16.14 10.82
CA ARG A 339 27.35 17.01 10.23
C ARG A 339 26.37 17.49 11.31
N ARG A 340 25.94 18.75 11.16
CA ARG A 340 24.85 19.33 11.96
C ARG A 340 23.56 18.57 11.68
N VAL A 341 22.84 18.23 12.75
CA VAL A 341 21.53 17.58 12.70
C VAL A 341 20.48 18.53 13.28
N GLU A 342 19.34 18.65 12.60
CA GLU A 342 18.22 19.45 13.09
C GLU A 342 17.35 18.62 14.02
N LYS A 343 17.12 19.14 15.23
CA LYS A 343 16.36 18.44 16.27
C LYS A 343 14.86 18.55 16.00
N GLY A 344 14.15 17.43 16.02
CA GLY A 344 12.70 17.40 15.89
C GLY A 344 12.13 16.06 16.34
N ALA A 345 10.80 15.98 16.44
CA ALA A 345 10.16 14.71 16.75
C ALA A 345 10.21 13.76 15.55
N VAL A 346 10.23 12.45 15.83
CA VAL A 346 10.35 11.41 14.82
C VAL A 346 9.25 10.38 15.01
N ILE A 347 8.60 9.99 13.91
CA ILE A 347 7.68 8.85 13.88
C ILE A 347 8.35 7.72 13.09
N TYR A 348 8.42 6.54 13.69
CA TYR A 348 8.95 5.33 13.06
C TYR A 348 7.82 4.32 12.86
N VAL A 349 7.40 4.11 11.61
CA VAL A 349 6.39 3.12 11.24
C VAL A 349 7.06 1.76 11.07
N VAL A 350 6.71 0.83 11.96
CA VAL A 350 7.26 -0.53 12.01
C VAL A 350 6.37 -1.47 11.18
N GLY A 351 6.68 -1.59 9.90
CA GLY A 351 6.04 -2.54 8.99
C GLY A 351 6.49 -4.00 9.21
N GLU A 352 7.70 -4.21 9.72
CA GLU A 352 8.26 -5.53 10.03
C GLU A 352 8.39 -5.75 11.55
N GLY A 353 7.43 -6.46 12.17
CA GLY A 353 7.52 -7.03 13.54
C GLY A 353 7.98 -6.11 14.68
N GLY A 354 7.06 -5.71 15.57
CA GLY A 354 7.25 -4.63 16.56
C GLY A 354 8.29 -4.80 17.69
N THR A 355 8.88 -5.97 17.91
CA THR A 355 9.80 -6.18 19.08
C THR A 355 11.25 -5.78 18.81
N GLY A 356 11.67 -5.68 17.54
CA GLY A 356 13.06 -5.39 17.18
C GLY A 356 13.44 -3.91 17.29
N VAL A 357 12.54 -3.00 16.92
CA VAL A 357 12.82 -1.56 16.87
C VAL A 357 13.06 -0.96 18.27
N PRO A 358 12.23 -1.21 19.30
CA PRO A 358 12.50 -0.71 20.66
C PRO A 358 13.85 -1.17 21.22
N ARG A 359 14.27 -2.41 20.94
CA ARG A 359 15.58 -2.93 21.35
C ARG A 359 16.74 -2.18 20.70
N ARG A 360 16.60 -1.82 19.42
CA ARG A 360 17.61 -1.06 18.67
C ARG A 360 17.71 0.38 19.18
N ILE A 361 16.58 1.02 19.45
CA ILE A 361 16.55 2.34 20.09
C ILE A 361 17.24 2.26 21.45
N LYS A 362 16.88 1.28 22.30
CA LYS A 362 17.50 1.16 23.62
C LYS A 362 19.01 0.93 23.56
N ALA A 363 19.48 0.15 22.60
CA ALA A 363 20.92 -0.06 22.39
C ALA A 363 21.63 1.25 21.99
N TRP A 364 20.99 2.07 21.15
CA TRP A 364 21.48 3.38 20.78
C TRP A 364 21.53 4.31 22.01
N GLU A 365 20.46 4.36 22.82
CA GLU A 365 20.39 5.17 24.05
C GLU A 365 21.51 4.79 25.03
N ASN A 366 21.70 3.49 25.29
CA ASN A 366 22.75 2.97 26.15
C ASN A 366 24.16 3.36 25.65
N THR A 367 24.34 3.48 24.33
CA THR A 367 25.63 3.85 23.73
C THR A 367 25.89 5.35 23.83
N HIS A 368 24.85 6.18 23.74
CA HIS A 368 24.96 7.65 23.69
C HIS A 368 24.66 8.34 25.03
N GLY A 369 24.26 7.59 26.05
CA GLY A 369 23.94 8.08 27.39
C GLY A 369 22.72 9.01 27.43
N GLU A 370 21.82 8.91 26.45
CA GLU A 370 20.67 9.81 26.30
C GLU A 370 19.48 9.06 25.71
N ASP A 371 18.30 9.29 26.29
CA ASP A 371 17.06 8.67 25.84
C ASP A 371 16.49 9.40 24.61
N ALA A 372 15.99 8.65 23.63
CA ALA A 372 15.40 9.17 22.40
C ALA A 372 13.92 9.53 22.62
N ALA A 373 13.64 10.37 23.62
CA ALA A 373 12.27 10.66 24.09
C ALA A 373 11.33 11.25 23.02
N ASN A 374 11.89 11.88 21.98
CA ASN A 374 11.12 12.47 20.87
C ASN A 374 10.89 11.50 19.70
N LEU A 375 11.23 10.23 19.85
CA LEU A 375 11.02 9.18 18.84
C LEU A 375 9.82 8.30 19.25
N CYS A 376 8.78 8.30 18.43
CA CYS A 376 7.58 7.49 18.62
C CYS A 376 7.52 6.35 17.59
N CYS A 377 7.13 5.15 18.03
CA CYS A 377 6.94 4.00 17.14
C CYS A 377 5.45 3.74 16.86
N VAL A 378 5.09 3.61 15.59
CA VAL A 378 3.80 3.05 15.16
C VAL A 378 4.02 1.56 14.90
N ASN A 379 3.54 0.72 15.82
CA ASN A 379 3.82 -0.74 15.84
C ASN A 379 2.96 -1.55 14.86
N GLN A 380 2.55 -0.95 13.75
CA GLN A 380 1.78 -1.58 12.68
C GLN A 380 2.14 -0.95 11.33
N PRO A 381 2.00 -1.68 10.21
CA PRO A 381 2.14 -1.10 8.89
C PRO A 381 1.13 0.02 8.66
N VAL A 382 1.55 1.08 7.95
CA VAL A 382 0.67 2.17 7.50
C VAL A 382 0.65 2.17 5.98
N PHE A 383 -0.52 1.92 5.39
CA PHE A 383 -0.72 1.92 3.95
C PHE A 383 -0.94 3.34 3.44
N VAL A 384 0.13 3.98 2.99
CA VAL A 384 0.12 5.39 2.56
C VAL A 384 -0.75 5.65 1.33
N ALA A 385 -1.06 4.62 0.53
CA ALA A 385 -2.01 4.73 -0.58
C ALA A 385 -3.48 4.83 -0.12
N ALA A 386 -3.77 4.60 1.17
CA ALA A 386 -5.11 4.70 1.74
C ALA A 386 -5.30 6.08 2.43
N PRO A 387 -6.18 6.96 1.93
CA PRO A 387 -6.34 8.31 2.48
C PRO A 387 -6.67 8.34 3.98
N LEU A 388 -7.47 7.39 4.46
CA LEU A 388 -7.80 7.29 5.89
C LEU A 388 -6.57 7.03 6.76
N GLN A 389 -5.60 6.25 6.27
CA GLN A 389 -4.38 5.96 7.03
C GLN A 389 -3.39 7.12 7.00
N VAL A 390 -3.36 7.87 5.89
CA VAL A 390 -2.63 9.15 5.81
C VAL A 390 -3.18 10.15 6.84
N GLU A 391 -4.50 10.26 6.96
CA GLU A 391 -5.12 11.11 7.99
C GLU A 391 -4.82 10.63 9.41
N GLN A 392 -4.82 9.32 9.67
CA GLN A 392 -4.42 8.80 10.99
C GLN A 392 -2.96 9.13 11.30
N LEU A 393 -2.07 9.05 10.32
CA LEU A 393 -0.66 9.43 10.51
C LEU A 393 -0.50 10.93 10.75
N ARG A 394 -1.30 11.77 10.09
CA ARG A 394 -1.36 13.22 10.35
C ARG A 394 -1.81 13.52 11.78
N LEU A 395 -2.86 12.84 12.26
CA LEU A 395 -3.33 12.97 13.65
C LEU A 395 -2.28 12.48 14.64
N ALA A 396 -1.59 11.37 14.33
CA ALA A 396 -0.48 10.88 15.15
C ALA A 396 0.67 11.90 15.19
N ALA A 397 1.00 12.56 14.08
CA ALA A 397 2.01 13.62 14.04
C ALA A 397 1.64 14.82 14.93
N GLU A 398 0.38 15.24 14.91
CA GLU A 398 -0.10 16.31 15.79
C GLU A 398 -0.07 15.88 17.28
N HIS A 399 -0.45 14.63 17.58
CA HIS A 399 -0.35 14.10 18.94
C HIS A 399 1.10 14.04 19.44
N VAL A 400 2.02 13.55 18.61
CA VAL A 400 3.46 13.51 18.94
C VAL A 400 4.02 14.91 19.15
N LYS A 401 3.61 15.87 18.32
CA LYS A 401 3.99 17.27 18.49
C LYS A 401 3.51 17.85 19.83
N GLN A 402 2.27 17.55 20.23
CA GLN A 402 1.73 17.97 21.53
C GLN A 402 2.46 17.30 22.71
N ALA A 403 2.79 16.01 22.58
CA ALA A 403 3.47 15.25 23.62
C ALA A 403 4.94 15.65 23.82
N THR A 404 5.64 15.99 22.72
CA THR A 404 7.08 16.30 22.73
C THR A 404 7.38 17.80 22.76
N GLY A 405 6.42 18.64 22.38
CA GLY A 405 6.62 20.08 22.18
C GLY A 405 7.43 20.42 20.92
N LEU A 406 7.73 19.43 20.06
CA LEU A 406 8.54 19.60 18.85
C LEU A 406 7.74 19.21 17.60
N PRO A 407 7.88 19.93 16.47
CA PRO A 407 7.30 19.47 15.21
C PRO A 407 7.89 18.12 14.80
N VAL A 408 7.07 17.28 14.15
CA VAL A 408 7.57 16.04 13.55
C VAL A 408 8.43 16.39 12.34
N ALA A 409 9.73 16.15 12.45
CA ALA A 409 10.71 16.47 11.42
C ALA A 409 10.93 15.29 10.47
N LEU A 410 10.79 14.05 10.96
CA LEU A 410 11.03 12.83 10.21
C LEU A 410 9.93 11.80 10.44
N ILE A 411 9.45 11.19 9.36
CA ILE A 411 8.58 10.01 9.37
C ILE A 411 9.31 8.89 8.61
N VAL A 412 9.67 7.82 9.30
CA VAL A 412 10.31 6.64 8.71
C VAL A 412 9.25 5.58 8.41
N ILE A 413 9.25 5.06 7.18
CA ILE A 413 8.41 3.94 6.74
C ILE A 413 9.30 2.73 6.50
N ASP A 414 9.31 1.78 7.45
CA ASP A 414 10.19 0.61 7.40
C ASP A 414 9.39 -0.71 7.42
N THR A 415 9.14 -1.38 6.30
CA THR A 415 9.64 -1.17 4.93
C THR A 415 8.50 -0.78 3.96
N LEU A 416 8.87 -0.26 2.78
CA LEU A 416 7.96 -0.02 1.66
C LEU A 416 7.10 -1.25 1.39
N ALA A 417 7.71 -2.43 1.25
CA ALA A 417 7.00 -3.66 0.91
C ALA A 417 5.91 -4.03 1.93
N ARG A 418 6.13 -3.77 3.22
CA ARG A 418 5.12 -4.00 4.27
C ARG A 418 4.07 -2.91 4.34
N CYS A 419 4.42 -1.69 3.96
CA CYS A 419 3.53 -0.53 3.96
C CYS A 419 2.86 -0.29 2.60
N PHE A 420 3.09 -1.15 1.61
CA PHE A 420 2.50 -1.03 0.27
C PHE A 420 1.04 -1.50 0.21
N GLY A 421 0.65 -2.44 1.09
CA GLY A 421 -0.68 -3.05 1.11
C GLY A 421 -0.84 -4.19 0.10
N GLY A 422 -2.07 -4.48 -0.32
CA GLY A 422 -2.40 -5.58 -1.26
C GLY A 422 -2.16 -5.25 -2.74
N ALA A 423 -1.49 -4.14 -3.04
CA ALA A 423 -1.22 -3.65 -4.39
C ALA A 423 0.11 -4.19 -4.96
N ASP A 424 0.37 -3.95 -6.25
CA ASP A 424 1.57 -4.46 -6.93
C ASP A 424 2.64 -3.36 -7.07
N GLU A 425 3.72 -3.46 -6.30
CA GLU A 425 4.84 -2.48 -6.31
C GLU A 425 5.55 -2.33 -7.67
N ASN A 426 5.32 -3.26 -8.61
CA ASN A 426 5.88 -3.18 -9.95
C ASN A 426 4.98 -2.39 -10.90
N LYS A 427 3.69 -2.19 -10.56
CA LYS A 427 2.76 -1.39 -11.37
C LYS A 427 2.98 0.09 -11.10
N ALA A 428 3.21 0.85 -12.17
CA ALA A 428 3.42 2.29 -12.09
C ALA A 428 2.22 3.03 -11.48
N SER A 429 0.98 2.59 -11.73
CA SER A 429 -0.23 3.17 -11.13
C SER A 429 -0.24 3.04 -9.61
N ASP A 430 0.07 1.84 -9.11
CA ASP A 430 0.01 1.51 -7.69
C ASP A 430 1.16 2.19 -6.94
N MET A 431 2.35 2.21 -7.56
CA MET A 431 3.48 2.99 -7.04
C MET A 431 3.19 4.50 -7.05
N GLY A 432 2.49 4.99 -8.08
CA GLY A 432 2.02 6.38 -8.14
C GLY A 432 1.11 6.74 -6.97
N ALA A 433 0.19 5.85 -6.59
CA ALA A 433 -0.65 6.06 -5.40
C ALA A 433 0.16 6.07 -4.09
N PHE A 434 1.19 5.22 -3.98
CA PHE A 434 2.11 5.22 -2.84
C PHE A 434 2.89 6.54 -2.73
N ILE A 435 3.43 7.02 -3.85
CA ILE A 435 4.14 8.32 -3.93
C ILE A 435 3.21 9.47 -3.55
N ALA A 436 2.00 9.52 -4.11
CA ALA A 436 1.01 10.54 -3.79
C ALA A 436 0.64 10.54 -2.30
N GLY A 437 0.57 9.36 -1.68
CA GLY A 437 0.40 9.22 -0.23
C GLY A 437 1.56 9.82 0.58
N CYS A 438 2.81 9.57 0.16
CA CYS A 438 3.99 10.16 0.80
C CYS A 438 3.98 11.70 0.66
N ASP A 439 3.65 12.22 -0.52
CA ASP A 439 3.54 13.66 -0.75
C ASP A 439 2.42 14.31 0.06
N ALA A 440 1.29 13.62 0.24
CA ALA A 440 0.20 14.08 1.10
C ALA A 440 0.63 14.14 2.58
N ILE A 441 1.36 13.13 3.08
CA ILE A 441 1.93 13.14 4.44
C ILE A 441 2.89 14.32 4.60
N LYS A 442 3.80 14.50 3.64
CA LYS A 442 4.78 15.59 3.61
C LYS A 442 4.09 16.95 3.64
N ALA A 443 3.11 17.18 2.76
CA ALA A 443 2.34 18.43 2.71
C ALA A 443 1.54 18.69 3.98
N ALA A 444 0.99 17.65 4.61
CA ALA A 444 0.15 17.79 5.81
C ALA A 444 0.96 17.98 7.11
N THR A 445 2.21 17.52 7.15
CA THR A 445 3.02 17.50 8.39
C THR A 445 4.25 18.40 8.35
N GLY A 446 4.75 18.76 7.16
CA GLY A 446 6.07 19.37 6.98
C GLY A 446 7.22 18.42 7.30
N ALA A 447 6.96 17.13 7.54
CA ALA A 447 7.99 16.17 7.86
C ALA A 447 8.67 15.64 6.59
N THR A 448 9.93 15.26 6.72
CA THR A 448 10.62 14.45 5.72
C THR A 448 10.12 13.02 5.81
N VAL A 449 9.80 12.39 4.68
CA VAL A 449 9.41 10.98 4.61
C VAL A 449 10.61 10.16 4.16
N LEU A 450 11.08 9.24 5.00
CA LEU A 450 12.18 8.33 4.70
C LEU A 450 11.65 6.90 4.55
N VAL A 451 11.74 6.36 3.35
CA VAL A 451 11.21 5.04 3.01
C VAL A 451 12.33 4.01 2.95
N VAL A 452 12.24 2.94 3.76
CA VAL A 452 13.19 1.83 3.70
C VAL A 452 12.72 0.81 2.67
N HIS A 453 13.57 0.47 1.70
CA HIS A 453 13.21 -0.38 0.58
C HIS A 453 14.25 -1.49 0.32
N HIS A 454 13.86 -2.50 -0.44
CA HIS A 454 14.75 -3.55 -0.90
C HIS A 454 15.31 -3.23 -2.28
N SER A 455 16.52 -3.69 -2.57
CA SER A 455 17.02 -3.74 -3.95
C SER A 455 16.25 -4.76 -4.79
N GLY A 456 16.25 -4.56 -6.10
CA GLY A 456 15.73 -5.55 -7.05
C GLY A 456 16.56 -6.83 -7.09
N LYS A 457 16.13 -7.81 -7.89
CA LYS A 457 16.90 -9.05 -8.13
C LYS A 457 18.30 -8.79 -8.70
N ASP A 458 18.43 -7.67 -9.41
CA ASP A 458 19.67 -7.17 -9.97
C ASP A 458 20.02 -5.88 -9.22
N GLU A 459 20.98 -5.96 -8.30
CA GLU A 459 21.35 -4.83 -7.42
C GLU A 459 21.89 -3.64 -8.21
N THR A 460 22.48 -3.89 -9.38
CA THR A 460 23.00 -2.84 -10.28
C THR A 460 21.88 -1.97 -10.85
N LYS A 461 20.64 -2.47 -10.85
CA LYS A 461 19.44 -1.76 -11.32
C LYS A 461 18.73 -0.96 -10.23
N GLY A 462 19.28 -0.92 -9.02
CA GLY A 462 18.79 -0.08 -7.93
C GLY A 462 17.66 -0.72 -7.11
N ALA A 463 16.77 0.15 -6.61
CA ALA A 463 15.63 -0.24 -5.77
C ALA A 463 14.64 -1.13 -6.53
N ARG A 464 13.94 -2.01 -5.81
CA ARG A 464 12.92 -2.92 -6.37
C ARG A 464 11.67 -2.13 -6.81
N GLY A 465 10.94 -2.64 -7.79
CA GLY A 465 9.65 -2.08 -8.22
C GLY A 465 9.75 -1.08 -9.36
N SER A 466 8.76 -0.19 -9.47
CA SER A 466 8.68 0.77 -10.58
C SER A 466 9.77 1.85 -10.54
N SER A 467 10.37 2.16 -11.69
CA SER A 467 11.29 3.30 -11.86
C SER A 467 10.69 4.65 -11.48
N SER A 468 9.35 4.74 -11.47
CA SER A 468 8.60 5.92 -11.01
C SER A 468 8.93 6.29 -9.56
N PHE A 469 9.28 5.31 -8.71
CA PHE A 469 9.64 5.57 -7.32
C PHE A 469 10.93 6.39 -7.23
N ARG A 470 12.02 5.90 -7.83
CA ARG A 470 13.31 6.62 -7.87
C ARG A 470 13.15 8.00 -8.51
N ALA A 471 12.30 8.15 -9.52
CA ALA A 471 12.05 9.45 -10.15
C ALA A 471 11.44 10.48 -9.18
N ALA A 472 10.55 10.06 -8.29
CA ALA A 472 9.85 10.92 -7.34
C ALA A 472 10.68 11.33 -6.09
N LEU A 473 11.75 10.59 -5.77
CA LEU A 473 12.58 10.89 -4.59
C LEU A 473 13.43 12.15 -4.77
N ASP A 474 13.61 12.94 -3.72
CA ASP A 474 14.56 14.05 -3.68
C ASP A 474 15.98 13.57 -3.33
N ALA A 475 16.08 12.48 -2.54
CA ALA A 475 17.33 11.82 -2.16
C ALA A 475 17.18 10.29 -2.14
N GLU A 476 18.20 9.56 -2.59
CA GLU A 476 18.24 8.09 -2.54
C GLU A 476 19.60 7.60 -2.03
N PHE A 477 19.57 6.61 -1.13
CA PHE A 477 20.75 6.05 -0.48
C PHE A 477 20.79 4.53 -0.64
N LEU A 478 21.88 4.03 -1.21
CA LEU A 478 22.20 2.61 -1.24
C LEU A 478 22.95 2.23 0.03
N VAL A 479 22.48 1.17 0.69
CA VAL A 479 23.15 0.57 1.84
C VAL A 479 23.52 -0.88 1.53
N LYS A 480 24.82 -1.14 1.55
CA LYS A 480 25.41 -2.48 1.41
C LYS A 480 26.21 -2.85 2.67
N ARG A 481 26.47 -4.13 2.86
CA ARG A 481 27.54 -4.54 3.79
C ARG A 481 28.87 -4.23 3.12
N GLU A 482 29.86 -3.83 3.92
CA GLU A 482 31.21 -3.60 3.39
C GLU A 482 31.83 -4.89 2.85
N THR A 483 31.76 -5.97 3.62
CA THR A 483 32.13 -7.31 3.16
C THR A 483 31.24 -8.40 3.79
N VAL A 484 31.37 -9.63 3.32
CA VAL A 484 30.68 -10.79 3.89
C VAL A 484 31.16 -11.00 5.33
N GLY A 485 30.23 -10.92 6.29
CA GLY A 485 30.54 -11.12 7.71
C GLY A 485 31.01 -9.87 8.46
N ALA A 486 31.36 -8.79 7.75
CA ALA A 486 31.69 -7.53 8.39
C ALA A 486 30.50 -6.95 9.17
N LYS A 487 30.83 -6.34 10.31
CA LYS A 487 29.91 -5.49 11.07
C LYS A 487 30.09 -4.05 10.62
N ALA A 488 30.01 -3.80 9.32
CA ALA A 488 30.09 -2.48 8.72
C ALA A 488 29.07 -2.37 7.58
N LEU A 489 28.51 -1.18 7.40
CA LEU A 489 27.68 -0.84 6.25
C LEU A 489 28.37 0.24 5.43
N VAL A 490 28.27 0.15 4.10
CA VAL A 490 28.64 1.20 3.16
C VAL A 490 27.38 1.95 2.80
N LEU A 491 27.40 3.26 2.98
CA LEU A 491 26.35 4.18 2.59
C LEU A 491 26.82 4.95 1.36
N THR A 492 26.07 4.83 0.26
CA THR A 492 26.31 5.56 -0.98
C THR A 492 25.08 6.41 -1.31
N CYS A 493 25.28 7.72 -1.53
CA CYS A 493 24.24 8.58 -2.08
C CYS A 493 24.13 8.32 -3.58
N THR A 494 23.00 7.79 -4.04
CA THR A 494 22.80 7.41 -5.45
C THR A 494 21.91 8.37 -6.22
N LYS A 495 21.31 9.34 -5.51
CA LYS A 495 20.54 10.44 -6.08
C LYS A 495 20.49 11.59 -5.08
N GLN A 496 20.72 12.80 -5.56
CA GLN A 496 20.44 14.04 -4.84
C GLN A 496 19.94 15.08 -5.85
N LYS A 497 18.77 15.68 -5.59
CA LYS A 497 18.11 16.54 -6.58
C LYS A 497 18.70 17.95 -6.67
N ASP A 498 18.83 18.62 -5.52
CA ASP A 498 19.21 20.04 -5.43
C ASP A 498 20.61 20.25 -4.83
N ALA A 499 21.42 19.19 -4.78
CA ALA A 499 22.79 19.22 -4.29
C ALA A 499 23.61 18.09 -4.93
N GLU A 500 24.94 18.15 -4.78
CA GLU A 500 25.82 17.05 -5.16
C GLU A 500 25.60 15.82 -4.28
N GLU A 501 25.83 14.65 -4.86
CA GLU A 501 25.78 13.37 -4.16
C GLU A 501 26.89 13.32 -3.11
N ALA A 502 26.53 12.98 -1.87
CA ALA A 502 27.51 12.86 -0.80
C ALA A 502 28.44 11.67 -1.06
N GLU A 503 29.73 11.84 -0.73
CA GLU A 503 30.73 10.78 -0.84
C GLU A 503 30.31 9.51 -0.09
N SER A 504 30.63 8.36 -0.69
CA SER A 504 30.39 7.06 -0.06
C SER A 504 31.24 6.91 1.21
N ARG A 505 30.62 6.44 2.30
CA ARG A 505 31.31 6.21 3.58
C ARG A 505 30.90 4.88 4.20
N SER A 506 31.85 4.24 4.88
CA SER A 506 31.63 3.05 5.69
C SER A 506 31.37 3.41 7.14
N TYR A 507 30.43 2.71 7.78
CA TYR A 507 30.05 2.89 9.17
C TYR A 507 30.03 1.55 9.91
N ASP A 508 30.82 1.46 10.97
CA ASP A 508 30.92 0.24 11.78
C ASP A 508 29.68 0.07 12.70
N LEU A 509 29.30 -1.18 12.94
CA LEU A 509 28.24 -1.59 13.85
C LEU A 509 28.83 -2.28 15.06
N SER A 510 28.49 -1.80 16.24
CA SER A 510 28.93 -2.38 17.51
C SER A 510 27.79 -3.15 18.18
N LYS A 511 28.10 -4.33 18.72
CA LYS A 511 27.14 -5.10 19.52
C LYS A 511 27.00 -4.47 20.90
N ARG A 512 25.76 -4.35 21.38
CA ARG A 512 25.42 -3.81 22.68
C ARG A 512 24.49 -4.76 23.42
N PHE A 513 24.89 -5.11 24.63
CA PHE A 513 24.07 -5.86 25.57
C PHE A 513 22.90 -4.99 26.05
N LEU A 514 21.72 -5.59 26.20
CA LEU A 514 20.51 -4.92 26.69
C LEU A 514 20.08 -5.49 28.04
N TYR A 515 19.81 -6.79 28.08
CA TYR A 515 19.36 -7.50 29.27
C TYR A 515 19.52 -9.02 29.07
N THR A 516 19.44 -9.79 30.14
CA THR A 516 19.36 -11.25 30.10
C THR A 516 17.89 -11.66 30.25
N ASP A 517 17.38 -12.52 29.39
CA ASP A 517 15.97 -12.92 29.41
C ASP A 517 15.68 -14.01 30.45
N ALA A 518 14.42 -14.50 30.46
CA ALA A 518 13.95 -15.49 31.42
C ALA A 518 14.65 -16.85 31.29
N ASP A 519 15.20 -17.15 30.11
CA ASP A 519 15.91 -18.40 29.82
C ASP A 519 17.41 -18.29 30.13
N GLY A 520 17.86 -17.12 30.59
CA GLY A 520 19.26 -16.84 30.89
C GLY A 520 20.09 -16.46 29.66
N GLU A 521 19.46 -16.13 28.54
CA GLU A 521 20.15 -15.74 27.31
C GLU A 521 20.38 -14.23 27.23
N ASP A 522 21.57 -13.83 26.79
CA ASP A 522 21.92 -12.42 26.63
C ASP A 522 21.26 -11.81 25.39
N VAL A 523 20.28 -10.95 25.62
CA VAL A 523 19.63 -10.17 24.57
C VAL A 523 20.48 -8.95 24.24
N SER A 524 20.78 -8.79 22.96
CA SER A 524 21.65 -7.73 22.45
C SER A 524 21.17 -7.20 21.10
N SER A 525 21.66 -6.02 20.73
CA SER A 525 21.39 -5.40 19.43
C SER A 525 22.65 -4.77 18.85
N LEU A 526 22.61 -4.38 17.58
CA LEU A 526 23.68 -3.62 16.93
C LEU A 526 23.37 -2.13 16.94
N VAL A 527 24.42 -1.30 17.00
CA VAL A 527 24.35 0.17 16.94
C VAL A 527 25.36 0.66 15.92
N VAL A 528 24.91 1.50 14.99
CA VAL A 528 25.78 2.14 13.99
C VAL A 528 26.63 3.22 14.66
N SER A 529 27.92 3.21 14.41
CA SER A 529 28.84 4.29 14.77
C SER A 529 28.58 5.48 13.87
N ALA A 530 28.33 6.66 14.44
CA ALA A 530 28.11 7.88 13.68
C ALA A 530 29.39 8.45 13.05
N ASN A 531 30.55 7.80 13.22
CA ASN A 531 31.81 8.23 12.62
C ASN A 531 32.07 7.40 11.38
N GLY A 532 31.88 7.99 10.21
CA GLY A 532 32.18 7.34 8.94
C GLY A 532 33.68 7.29 8.69
N ARG A 533 34.11 6.27 7.96
CA ARG A 533 35.45 6.12 7.39
C ARG A 533 35.36 5.88 5.89
N GLU A 534 36.49 5.94 5.19
CA GLU A 534 36.54 5.54 3.79
C GLU A 534 36.15 4.05 3.67
N PRO A 535 35.32 3.69 2.67
CA PRO A 535 35.04 2.30 2.36
C PRO A 535 36.34 1.58 2.01
N ILE A 536 36.47 0.34 2.47
CA ILE A 536 37.58 -0.50 2.02
C ILE A 536 37.30 -0.89 0.57
N ASP A 537 38.29 -0.73 -0.31
CA ASP A 537 38.15 -1.16 -1.70
C ASP A 537 38.04 -2.69 -1.75
N GLU A 538 37.01 -3.22 -2.41
CA GLU A 538 36.90 -4.67 -2.61
C GLU A 538 38.09 -5.20 -3.43
N GLU A 539 38.72 -4.36 -4.27
CA GLU A 539 39.96 -4.70 -4.98
C GLU A 539 41.17 -4.83 -4.04
N GLU A 540 41.21 -4.13 -2.90
CA GLU A 540 42.25 -4.26 -1.87
C GLU A 540 42.06 -5.51 -0.99
N LEU A 541 40.83 -6.05 -0.92
CA LEU A 541 40.47 -7.22 -0.11
C LEU A 541 40.27 -8.50 -0.92
N ALA A 542 40.26 -8.41 -2.26
CA ALA A 542 40.10 -9.57 -3.12
C ALA A 542 41.39 -10.41 -3.10
N GLU A 543 41.40 -11.50 -2.33
CA GLU A 543 42.34 -12.58 -2.61
C GLU A 543 42.16 -13.00 -4.09
N PRO A 544 43.23 -13.05 -4.89
CA PRO A 544 43.12 -13.24 -6.33
C PRO A 544 42.46 -14.59 -6.63
N THR A 545 41.22 -14.54 -7.13
CA THR A 545 40.53 -15.75 -7.59
C THR A 545 41.12 -16.21 -8.91
N LEU A 546 42.07 -17.14 -8.83
CA LEU A 546 42.67 -17.79 -9.99
C LEU A 546 41.64 -18.69 -10.68
N SER A 547 41.46 -18.52 -12.00
CA SER A 547 40.70 -19.50 -12.78
C SER A 547 41.48 -20.81 -12.86
N ALA A 548 40.82 -21.94 -13.17
CA ALA A 548 41.44 -23.27 -13.19
C ALA A 548 42.78 -23.34 -13.97
N ASN A 549 42.93 -22.57 -15.05
CA ASN A 549 44.18 -22.53 -15.82
C ASN A 549 45.28 -21.70 -15.15
N HIS A 550 44.92 -20.61 -14.45
CA HIS A 550 45.87 -19.82 -13.67
C HIS A 550 46.29 -20.57 -12.41
N GLN A 551 45.35 -21.27 -11.77
CA GLN A 551 45.61 -22.16 -10.64
C GLN A 551 46.59 -23.28 -11.03
N ALA A 552 46.34 -23.96 -12.16
CA ALA A 552 47.24 -25.00 -12.65
C ALA A 552 48.64 -24.49 -13.01
N MET A 553 48.75 -23.24 -13.49
CA MET A 553 50.05 -22.60 -13.74
C MET A 553 50.76 -22.24 -12.43
N TYR A 554 50.04 -21.70 -11.46
CA TYR A 554 50.57 -21.36 -10.15
C TYR A 554 51.07 -22.61 -9.40
N GLU A 555 50.28 -23.69 -9.40
CA GLU A 555 50.67 -24.99 -8.85
C GLU A 555 51.90 -25.60 -9.55
N ALA A 556 52.02 -25.43 -10.87
CA ALA A 556 53.22 -25.87 -11.59
C ALA A 556 54.46 -25.05 -11.20
N ILE A 557 54.30 -23.74 -10.97
CA ILE A 557 55.37 -22.85 -10.52
C ILE A 557 55.81 -23.22 -9.11
N THR A 558 54.88 -23.37 -8.17
CA THR A 558 55.18 -23.71 -6.76
C THR A 558 55.80 -25.11 -6.63
N ALA A 559 55.29 -26.11 -7.36
CA ALA A 559 55.88 -27.45 -7.35
C ALA A 559 57.31 -27.48 -7.91
N LEU A 560 57.60 -26.67 -8.93
CA LEU A 560 58.96 -26.54 -9.46
C LEU A 560 59.85 -25.71 -8.52
N TRP A 561 59.30 -24.71 -7.86
CA TRP A 561 60.00 -23.86 -6.88
C TRP A 561 60.52 -24.68 -5.69
N ASP A 562 59.71 -25.59 -5.15
CA ASP A 562 60.12 -26.54 -4.08
C ASP A 562 61.27 -27.45 -4.50
N ILE A 563 61.33 -27.84 -5.77
CA ILE A 563 62.36 -28.74 -6.32
C ILE A 563 63.65 -27.98 -6.67
N SER A 564 63.55 -26.69 -6.99
CA SER A 564 64.63 -25.87 -7.55
C SER A 564 65.29 -24.91 -6.56
N GLU A 565 65.05 -25.08 -5.26
CA GLU A 565 65.60 -24.24 -4.19
C GLU A 565 65.31 -22.73 -4.38
N GLY A 566 64.11 -22.40 -4.86
CA GLY A 566 63.60 -21.04 -4.83
C GLY A 566 63.55 -20.27 -6.16
N VAL A 567 64.02 -20.86 -7.27
CA VAL A 567 64.00 -20.22 -8.60
C VAL A 567 63.64 -21.23 -9.69
N THR A 568 62.52 -21.00 -10.39
CA THR A 568 62.14 -21.80 -11.57
C THR A 568 62.26 -20.99 -12.86
N THR A 569 62.27 -21.67 -14.02
CA THR A 569 62.34 -21.00 -15.32
C THR A 569 61.06 -21.21 -16.12
N TRP A 570 60.77 -20.27 -17.01
CA TRP A 570 59.58 -20.34 -17.85
C TRP A 570 59.49 -21.62 -18.69
N ASP A 571 60.63 -22.12 -19.18
CA ASP A 571 60.67 -23.34 -19.99
C ASP A 571 60.32 -24.61 -19.19
N LEU A 572 60.72 -24.66 -17.91
CA LEU A 572 60.37 -25.76 -17.01
C LEU A 572 58.88 -25.76 -16.68
N VAL A 573 58.29 -24.58 -16.44
CA VAL A 573 56.85 -24.42 -16.20
C VAL A 573 56.04 -24.88 -17.42
N ILE A 574 56.49 -24.51 -18.63
CA ILE A 574 55.89 -24.99 -19.88
C ILE A 574 55.98 -26.52 -19.98
N GLY A 575 57.13 -27.11 -19.66
CA GLY A 575 57.35 -28.56 -19.67
C GLY A 575 56.36 -29.27 -18.74
N GLN A 576 56.30 -28.84 -17.48
CA GLN A 576 55.42 -29.41 -16.47
C GLN A 576 53.94 -29.34 -16.86
N MET A 577 53.49 -28.19 -17.39
CA MET A 577 52.10 -28.02 -17.81
C MET A 577 51.76 -28.81 -19.09
N LYS A 578 52.73 -29.10 -19.94
CA LYS A 578 52.55 -29.99 -21.10
C LYS A 578 52.38 -31.44 -20.65
N ASP A 579 53.19 -31.87 -19.69
CA ASP A 579 53.12 -33.23 -19.13
C ASP A 579 51.79 -33.48 -18.40
N SER A 580 51.24 -32.46 -17.74
CA SER A 580 49.91 -32.52 -17.11
C SER A 580 48.73 -32.25 -18.08
N GLY A 581 49.00 -31.95 -19.36
CA GLY A 581 47.97 -31.69 -20.36
C GLY A 581 47.19 -30.37 -20.19
N THR A 582 47.68 -29.44 -19.36
CA THR A 582 47.02 -28.15 -19.05
C THR A 582 47.58 -26.97 -19.84
N TRP A 583 48.65 -27.18 -20.62
CA TRP A 583 49.32 -26.12 -21.39
C TRP A 583 48.53 -25.65 -22.62
N ASN A 584 48.40 -24.32 -22.78
CA ASN A 584 47.92 -23.70 -24.01
C ASN A 584 48.94 -22.68 -24.57
N PRO A 585 49.53 -22.93 -25.75
CA PRO A 585 50.60 -22.09 -26.31
C PRO A 585 50.13 -20.68 -26.71
N LYS A 586 48.81 -20.47 -26.93
CA LYS A 586 48.25 -19.16 -27.27
C LYS A 586 47.95 -18.29 -26.05
N LYS A 587 47.87 -18.89 -24.86
CA LYS A 587 47.38 -18.25 -23.64
C LYS A 587 48.38 -18.25 -22.47
N GLY A 588 49.44 -19.06 -22.55
CA GLY A 588 50.41 -19.18 -21.45
C GLY A 588 51.04 -17.86 -21.00
N ARG A 589 51.43 -16.96 -21.93
CA ARG A 589 51.97 -15.63 -21.58
C ARG A 589 50.93 -14.72 -20.90
N GLU A 590 49.67 -14.85 -21.27
CA GLU A 590 48.56 -14.11 -20.67
C GLU A 590 48.29 -14.60 -19.23
N TRP A 591 48.41 -15.91 -18.99
CA TRP A 591 48.27 -16.51 -17.66
C TRP A 591 49.43 -16.11 -16.74
N LEU A 592 50.67 -16.19 -17.22
CA LEU A 592 51.86 -15.76 -16.47
C LEU A 592 51.77 -14.27 -16.10
N GLY A 593 51.43 -13.43 -17.07
CA GLY A 593 51.28 -11.99 -16.82
C GLY A 593 50.10 -11.63 -15.91
N LYS A 594 49.12 -12.52 -15.72
CA LYS A 594 48.10 -12.34 -14.69
C LYS A 594 48.67 -12.69 -13.30
N LEU A 595 49.35 -13.82 -13.14
CA LEU A 595 49.97 -14.20 -11.86
C LEU A 595 50.98 -13.14 -11.37
N GLU A 596 51.72 -12.52 -12.29
CA GLU A 596 52.63 -11.42 -11.98
C GLU A 596 51.90 -10.13 -11.57
N ARG A 597 50.81 -9.77 -12.28
CA ARG A 597 49.97 -8.61 -11.90
C ARG A 597 49.26 -8.80 -10.57
N ASP A 598 48.85 -10.03 -10.27
CA ASP A 598 48.17 -10.42 -9.04
C ASP A 598 49.17 -10.57 -7.87
N GLY A 599 50.47 -10.32 -8.10
CA GLY A 599 51.51 -10.31 -7.06
C GLY A 599 51.93 -11.69 -6.56
N LEU A 600 51.50 -12.77 -7.23
CA LEU A 600 51.75 -14.14 -6.79
C LEU A 600 53.13 -14.67 -7.21
N ILE A 601 53.73 -14.06 -8.23
CA ILE A 601 55.06 -14.40 -8.76
C ILE A 601 55.76 -13.14 -9.25
N VAL A 602 57.09 -13.21 -9.36
CA VAL A 602 57.92 -12.20 -10.03
C VAL A 602 58.60 -12.87 -11.22
N PHE A 603 58.44 -12.31 -12.42
CA PHE A 603 59.06 -12.81 -13.64
C PHE A 603 60.10 -11.82 -14.18
N ALA A 604 61.38 -12.16 -14.06
CA ALA A 604 62.49 -11.32 -14.52
C ALA A 604 63.52 -12.17 -15.28
N ASP A 605 64.00 -11.67 -16.43
CA ASP A 605 65.07 -12.30 -17.23
C ASP A 605 64.90 -13.80 -17.57
N GLY A 606 63.66 -14.29 -17.60
CA GLY A 606 63.34 -15.70 -17.91
C GLY A 606 63.19 -16.61 -16.67
N GLU A 607 63.45 -16.06 -15.49
CA GLU A 607 63.32 -16.70 -14.18
C GLU A 607 62.01 -16.27 -13.50
N ILE A 608 61.42 -17.18 -12.73
CA ILE A 608 60.19 -17.01 -11.98
C ILE A 608 60.50 -17.30 -10.51
N THR A 609 60.17 -16.34 -9.65
CA THR A 609 60.29 -16.46 -8.19
C THR A 609 58.93 -16.21 -7.54
N CYS A 610 58.67 -16.84 -6.40
CA CYS A 610 57.51 -16.53 -5.57
C CYS A 610 57.95 -15.52 -4.49
N PRO A 611 57.18 -14.46 -4.20
CA PRO A 611 57.45 -13.60 -3.05
C PRO A 611 57.33 -14.42 -1.76
N ASP A 612 58.26 -14.27 -0.81
CA ASP A 612 58.21 -14.95 0.49
C ASP A 612 56.88 -14.64 1.21
N GLU A 613 56.14 -15.67 1.62
CA GLU A 613 54.99 -15.54 2.53
C GLU A 613 55.53 -15.24 3.94
N ASP A 614 55.53 -13.96 4.34
CA ASP A 614 55.74 -13.51 5.74
C ASP A 614 54.47 -13.67 6.60
#